data_AF-L5N5S2-F1
#
_entry.id   AF-L5N5S2-F1
#
_cell.length_a   1.000
_cell.length_b   1.000
_cell.length_c   1.000
_cell.angle_alpha   90.00
_cell.angle_beta   90.00
_cell.angle_gamma   90.00
#
_symmetry.space_group_name_H-M   'P 1'
#
loop_
_entity.id
_entity.type
_entity.pdbx_description
1 polymer ?
#
loop_
_entity_poly.entity_id
_entity_poly.type
_entity_poly.pdbx_seq_one_letter_code
_entity_poly.pdbx_strand_id
1 'polypeptide(L)'
;MRQPINDVLSGDQEKIIAAFIEKIEELGEEVDVIAGCATAGIPHAAWIAEKLELPMVYVRASAKKHGKGNQIEGRIRKGQKAVVIEDLISTGKSSIQAAEALQKEGVEVLEVLSIFTYGLHKADEAFKEAGLSYRSITSYENLLNALVDAERMNEEERRLMAEWRQDPYIFTQT
;
A
#
# COMPACT_ATOMS: atom_id res chain seq x y z
N MET A 1 -16.02 -31.73 9.73
CA MET A 1 -14.94 -31.87 8.74
C MET A 1 -14.88 -30.55 7.98
N ARG A 2 -13.82 -29.73 8.14
CA ARG A 2 -13.71 -28.48 7.38
C ARG A 2 -13.49 -28.85 5.91
N GLN A 3 -14.18 -28.18 4.99
CA GLN A 3 -13.88 -28.30 3.57
C GLN A 3 -12.40 -27.92 3.33
N PRO A 4 -11.71 -28.56 2.38
CA PRO A 4 -10.35 -28.19 2.03
C PRO A 4 -10.29 -26.70 1.64
N ILE A 5 -9.35 -25.99 2.24
CA ILE A 5 -9.14 -24.54 2.11
C ILE A 5 -8.78 -24.09 0.68
N ASN A 6 -8.52 -25.03 -0.23
CA ASN A 6 -7.86 -24.78 -1.50
C ASN A 6 -8.72 -24.06 -2.57
N ASP A 7 -10.05 -24.07 -2.46
CA ASP A 7 -10.90 -23.68 -3.60
C ASP A 7 -11.61 -22.31 -3.45
N VAL A 8 -11.55 -21.65 -2.28
CA VAL A 8 -12.36 -20.42 -2.03
C VAL A 8 -11.52 -19.19 -1.63
N LEU A 9 -10.27 -19.35 -1.21
CA LEU A 9 -9.46 -18.24 -0.67
C LEU A 9 -8.12 -18.00 -1.39
N SER A 10 -7.63 -18.94 -2.21
CA SER A 10 -6.32 -18.85 -2.87
C SER A 10 -6.30 -17.85 -4.03
N GLY A 11 -7.38 -17.79 -4.83
CA GLY A 11 -7.37 -17.05 -6.10
C GLY A 11 -7.26 -15.52 -5.96
N ASP A 12 -7.99 -14.90 -5.03
CA ASP A 12 -8.02 -13.43 -4.96
C ASP A 12 -6.74 -12.85 -4.35
N GLN A 13 -6.16 -13.56 -3.38
CA GLN A 13 -4.86 -13.22 -2.84
C GLN A 13 -3.79 -13.32 -3.93
N GLU A 14 -3.76 -14.40 -4.70
CA GLU A 14 -2.81 -14.57 -5.80
C GLU A 14 -2.93 -13.46 -6.85
N LYS A 15 -4.15 -13.05 -7.21
CA LYS A 15 -4.38 -11.90 -8.11
C LYS A 15 -3.81 -10.60 -7.56
N ILE A 16 -4.02 -10.32 -6.26
CA ILE A 16 -3.48 -9.11 -5.62
C ILE A 16 -1.95 -9.12 -5.67
N ILE A 17 -1.33 -10.26 -5.35
CA ILE A 17 0.14 -10.37 -5.38
C ILE A 17 0.68 -10.25 -6.81
N ALA A 18 0.01 -10.85 -7.80
CA ALA A 18 0.37 -10.69 -9.20
C ALA A 18 0.28 -9.22 -9.64
N ALA A 19 -0.76 -8.49 -9.25
CA ALA A 19 -0.91 -7.07 -9.56
C ALA A 19 0.15 -6.18 -8.88
N PHE A 20 0.60 -6.53 -7.67
CA PHE A 20 1.76 -5.87 -7.06
C PHE A 20 3.04 -6.12 -7.84
N ILE A 21 3.29 -7.36 -8.27
CA ILE A 21 4.47 -7.72 -9.06
C ILE A 21 4.48 -6.98 -10.39
N GLU A 22 3.34 -6.95 -11.10
CA GLU A 22 3.20 -6.18 -12.34
C GLU A 22 3.57 -4.71 -12.14
N LYS A 23 3.08 -4.07 -11.06
CA LYS A 23 3.46 -2.69 -10.73
C LYS A 23 4.94 -2.52 -10.40
N ILE A 24 5.55 -3.49 -9.75
CA ILE A 24 6.99 -3.48 -9.47
C ILE A 24 7.79 -3.57 -10.77
N GLU A 25 7.39 -4.43 -11.71
CA GLU A 25 8.02 -4.57 -13.02
C GLU A 25 7.87 -3.31 -13.87
N GLU A 26 6.72 -2.63 -13.81
CA GLU A 26 6.45 -1.35 -14.47
C GLU A 26 7.37 -0.21 -14.01
N LEU A 27 8.03 -0.32 -12.85
CA LEU A 27 9.03 0.66 -12.41
C LEU A 27 10.22 0.72 -13.38
N GLY A 28 10.53 -0.38 -14.06
CA GLY A 28 11.72 -0.48 -14.92
C GLY A 28 13.04 -0.37 -14.16
N GLU A 29 13.02 -0.54 -12.84
CA GLU A 29 14.15 -0.42 -11.92
C GLU A 29 14.36 -1.76 -11.18
N GLU A 30 15.62 -2.09 -10.88
CA GLU A 30 15.93 -3.27 -10.06
C GLU A 30 15.55 -3.00 -8.59
N VAL A 31 14.82 -3.94 -7.97
CA VAL A 31 14.40 -3.87 -6.56
C VAL A 31 15.21 -4.86 -5.73
N ASP A 32 15.85 -4.38 -4.67
CA ASP A 32 16.71 -5.20 -3.80
C ASP A 32 15.97 -5.78 -2.58
N VAL A 33 14.89 -5.13 -2.13
CA VAL A 33 14.19 -5.51 -0.90
C VAL A 33 12.73 -5.06 -0.92
N ILE A 34 11.84 -5.93 -0.44
CA ILE A 34 10.43 -5.60 -0.23
C ILE A 34 10.22 -5.21 1.23
N ALA A 35 9.62 -4.04 1.47
CA ALA A 35 9.38 -3.52 2.81
C ALA A 35 7.88 -3.44 3.12
N GLY A 36 7.40 -4.22 4.09
CA GLY A 36 6.01 -4.13 4.55
C GLY A 36 5.80 -2.98 5.55
N CYS A 37 4.77 -2.15 5.34
CA CYS A 37 4.31 -1.22 6.37
C CYS A 37 3.58 -1.98 7.47
N ALA A 38 4.00 -1.81 8.74
CA ALA A 38 3.36 -2.52 9.83
C ALA A 38 1.97 -1.92 10.15
N THR A 39 0.91 -2.74 10.26
CA THR A 39 0.91 -4.22 10.26
C THR A 39 0.31 -4.80 8.98
N ALA A 40 -0.62 -4.09 8.34
CA ALA A 40 -1.45 -4.63 7.27
C ALA A 40 -0.69 -4.86 5.95
N GLY A 41 0.38 -4.10 5.68
CA GLY A 41 1.25 -4.33 4.54
C GLY A 41 2.15 -5.58 4.64
N ILE A 42 2.34 -6.13 5.85
CA ILE A 42 3.29 -7.23 6.11
C ILE A 42 2.93 -8.53 5.35
N PRO A 43 1.68 -9.04 5.38
CA PRO A 43 1.36 -10.29 4.67
C PRO A 43 1.58 -10.18 3.16
N HIS A 44 1.21 -9.04 2.57
CA HIS A 44 1.41 -8.78 1.14
C HIS A 44 2.90 -8.70 0.79
N ALA A 45 3.67 -7.94 1.56
CA ALA A 45 5.13 -7.85 1.41
C ALA A 45 5.81 -9.23 1.48
N ALA A 46 5.37 -10.10 2.40
CA ALA A 46 5.93 -11.43 2.55
C ALA A 46 5.70 -12.30 1.31
N TRP A 47 4.47 -12.30 0.76
CA TRP A 47 4.16 -13.08 -0.44
C TRP A 47 4.79 -12.52 -1.71
N ILE A 48 4.93 -11.20 -1.83
CA ILE A 48 5.65 -10.57 -2.93
C ILE A 48 7.13 -10.95 -2.87
N ALA A 49 7.77 -10.79 -1.70
CA ALA A 49 9.17 -11.13 -1.50
C ALA A 49 9.47 -12.60 -1.82
N GLU A 50 8.61 -13.51 -1.37
CA GLU A 50 8.71 -14.95 -1.68
C GLU A 50 8.65 -15.21 -3.20
N LYS A 51 7.68 -14.60 -3.91
CA LYS A 51 7.53 -14.81 -5.35
C LYS A 51 8.66 -14.19 -6.19
N LEU A 52 9.24 -13.10 -5.72
CA LEU A 52 10.35 -12.41 -6.40
C LEU A 52 11.72 -12.95 -5.95
N GLU A 53 11.76 -13.89 -5.00
CA GLU A 53 13.00 -14.38 -4.37
C GLU A 53 13.87 -13.24 -3.78
N LEU A 54 13.21 -12.19 -3.28
CA LEU A 54 13.87 -11.00 -2.72
C LEU A 54 13.88 -11.03 -1.17
N PRO A 55 14.88 -10.39 -0.54
CA PRO A 55 14.83 -10.08 0.88
C PRO A 55 13.56 -9.33 1.28
N MET A 56 13.05 -9.63 2.47
CA MET A 56 11.92 -8.92 3.07
C MET A 56 12.33 -8.23 4.37
N VAL A 57 11.83 -7.01 4.56
CA VAL A 57 11.83 -6.30 5.85
C VAL A 57 10.44 -5.77 6.17
N TYR A 58 10.20 -5.32 7.40
CA TYR A 58 9.02 -4.52 7.71
C TYR A 58 9.34 -3.35 8.63
N VAL A 59 8.54 -2.29 8.55
CA VAL A 59 8.77 -1.05 9.28
C VAL A 59 7.67 -0.84 10.32
N ARG A 60 8.06 -0.74 11.58
CA ARG A 60 7.16 -0.49 12.71
C ARG A 60 6.67 0.95 12.72
N ALA A 61 5.41 1.15 13.11
CA ALA A 61 4.81 2.46 13.30
C ALA A 61 5.55 3.35 14.33
N SER A 62 6.31 2.75 15.24
CA SER A 62 7.17 3.48 16.17
C SER A 62 8.46 2.72 16.50
N ALA A 63 9.50 3.48 16.87
CA ALA A 63 10.77 2.94 17.33
C ALA A 63 10.60 2.02 18.56
N LYS A 64 11.55 1.09 18.76
CA LYS A 64 11.59 0.29 20.00
C LYS A 64 11.86 1.22 21.20
N LYS A 65 11.13 1.01 22.31
CA LYS A 65 11.30 1.77 23.56
C LYS A 65 12.69 1.59 24.20
N HIS A 66 13.38 0.48 23.91
CA HIS A 66 14.72 0.18 24.40
C HIS A 66 15.59 -0.32 23.25
N GLY A 67 16.76 0.29 23.03
CA GLY A 67 17.69 0.00 21.92
C GLY A 67 18.00 1.23 21.05
N LYS A 68 18.67 1.05 19.90
CA LYS A 68 19.08 2.11 18.95
C LYS A 68 17.91 2.84 18.24
N GLY A 69 16.66 2.69 18.70
CA GLY A 69 15.51 3.36 18.09
C GLY A 69 15.14 2.85 16.68
N ASN A 70 15.66 1.71 16.24
CA ASN A 70 15.41 1.20 14.88
C ASN A 70 13.92 0.80 14.71
N GLN A 71 13.28 1.34 13.67
CA GLN A 71 11.91 1.00 13.28
C GLN A 71 11.85 -0.23 12.35
N ILE A 72 12.98 -0.60 11.74
CA ILE A 72 13.06 -1.63 10.71
C ILE A 72 13.39 -2.98 11.35
N GLU A 73 12.61 -3.99 10.98
CA GLU A 73 12.81 -5.38 11.38
C GLU A 73 13.22 -6.18 10.14
N GLY A 74 14.35 -6.87 10.25
CA GLY A 74 15.05 -7.48 9.12
C GLY A 74 16.42 -6.84 8.91
N ARG A 75 17.07 -7.14 7.77
CA ARG A 75 18.41 -6.63 7.46
C ARG A 75 18.35 -5.79 6.18
N ILE A 76 18.88 -4.58 6.27
CA ILE A 76 19.06 -3.67 5.15
C ILE A 76 20.53 -3.25 5.03
N ARG A 77 20.90 -2.75 3.86
CA ARG A 77 22.21 -2.15 3.55
C ARG A 77 21.99 -0.80 2.88
N LYS A 78 22.93 0.12 3.10
CA LYS A 78 22.94 1.42 2.41
C LYS A 78 23.01 1.23 0.90
N GLY A 79 22.24 2.02 0.17
CA GLY A 79 22.14 1.95 -1.28
C GLY A 79 21.22 0.86 -1.81
N GLN A 80 20.57 0.05 -0.95
CA GLN A 80 19.53 -0.86 -1.43
C GLN A 80 18.32 -0.08 -1.92
N LYS A 81 17.73 -0.53 -3.02
CA LYS A 81 16.47 -0.06 -3.56
C LYS A 81 15.31 -0.85 -2.98
N ALA A 82 14.34 -0.15 -2.40
CA ALA A 82 13.19 -0.74 -1.74
C ALA A 82 11.87 -0.28 -2.36
N VAL A 83 10.92 -1.20 -2.41
CA VAL A 83 9.50 -0.89 -2.60
C VAL A 83 8.78 -1.10 -1.28
N VAL A 84 7.99 -0.10 -0.86
CA VAL A 84 7.18 -0.18 0.36
C VAL A 84 5.78 -0.67 0.00
N ILE A 85 5.28 -1.68 0.71
CA ILE A 85 3.97 -2.30 0.48
C ILE A 85 3.02 -1.93 1.62
N GLU A 86 1.85 -1.44 1.24
CA GLU A 86 0.73 -1.11 2.12
C GLU A 86 -0.56 -1.80 1.66
N ASP A 87 -1.55 -1.96 2.54
CA ASP A 87 -2.88 -2.40 2.13
C ASP A 87 -3.69 -1.23 1.52
N LEU A 88 -3.74 -0.09 2.21
CA LEU A 88 -4.57 1.05 1.87
C LEU A 88 -3.89 2.39 2.14
N ILE A 89 -3.98 3.30 1.17
CA ILE A 89 -3.57 4.69 1.34
C ILE A 89 -4.79 5.57 1.55
N SER A 90 -4.85 6.22 2.72
CA SER A 90 -5.81 7.29 3.02
C SER A 90 -5.16 8.66 2.86
N THR A 91 -4.42 9.11 3.87
CA THR A 91 -3.63 10.36 3.84
C THR A 91 -2.16 10.11 3.53
N GLY A 92 -1.72 8.85 3.42
CA GLY A 92 -0.31 8.48 3.18
C GLY A 92 0.60 8.53 4.40
N LYS A 93 0.15 9.07 5.55
CA LYS A 93 1.02 9.31 6.71
C LYS A 93 1.83 8.09 7.16
N SER A 94 1.19 6.93 7.33
CA SER A 94 1.86 5.73 7.84
C SER A 94 2.92 5.21 6.86
N SER A 95 2.59 5.16 5.57
CA SER A 95 3.49 4.65 4.54
C SER A 95 4.64 5.62 4.25
N ILE A 96 4.40 6.93 4.30
CA ILE A 96 5.46 7.96 4.25
C ILE A 96 6.42 7.78 5.44
N GLN A 97 5.91 7.62 6.66
CA GLN A 97 6.76 7.39 7.83
C GLN A 97 7.59 6.11 7.72
N ALA A 98 7.03 5.06 7.10
CA ALA A 98 7.75 3.83 6.83
C ALA A 98 8.89 4.04 5.80
N ALA A 99 8.60 4.73 4.70
CA ALA A 99 9.58 5.08 3.68
C ALA A 99 10.71 5.96 4.23
N GLU A 100 10.38 7.00 5.00
CA GLU A 100 11.36 7.87 5.65
C GLU A 100 12.27 7.10 6.62
N ALA A 101 11.74 6.11 7.34
CA ALA A 101 12.56 5.28 8.23
C ALA A 101 13.59 4.45 7.45
N LEU A 102 13.22 3.93 6.26
CA LEU A 102 14.16 3.26 5.35
C LEU A 102 15.21 4.25 4.82
N GLN A 103 14.79 5.42 4.37
CA GLN A 103 15.68 6.47 3.85
C GLN A 103 16.69 6.94 4.89
N LYS A 104 16.29 7.07 6.17
CA LYS A 104 17.20 7.43 7.28
C LYS A 104 18.33 6.42 7.48
N GLU A 105 18.10 5.16 7.14
CA GLU A 105 19.13 4.11 7.19
C GLU A 105 19.90 3.97 5.86
N GLY A 106 19.62 4.85 4.88
CA GLY A 106 20.32 4.94 3.60
C GLY A 106 19.77 4.02 2.52
N VAL A 107 18.54 3.55 2.65
CA VAL A 107 17.82 2.80 1.61
C VAL A 107 17.18 3.80 0.64
N GLU A 108 17.29 3.54 -0.66
CA GLU A 108 16.57 4.28 -1.69
C GLU A 108 15.15 3.71 -1.80
N VAL A 109 14.13 4.50 -1.48
CA VAL A 109 12.73 4.07 -1.65
C VAL A 109 12.26 4.48 -3.03
N LEU A 110 12.06 3.49 -3.90
CA LEU A 110 11.65 3.70 -5.29
C LEU A 110 10.20 4.17 -5.39
N GLU A 111 9.30 3.49 -4.67
CA GLU A 111 7.87 3.79 -4.67
C GLU A 111 7.16 3.15 -3.46
N VAL A 112 6.02 3.73 -3.07
CA VAL A 112 5.06 3.09 -2.17
C VAL A 112 3.91 2.50 -2.99
N LEU A 113 3.67 1.20 -2.85
CA LEU A 113 2.56 0.51 -3.49
C LEU A 113 1.47 0.14 -2.48
N SER A 114 0.21 0.30 -2.87
CA SER A 114 -0.92 -0.20 -2.09
C SER A 114 -1.95 -0.98 -2.91
N ILE A 115 -2.82 -1.72 -2.24
CA ILE A 115 -3.97 -2.36 -2.92
C ILE A 115 -4.98 -1.28 -3.29
N PHE A 116 -5.32 -0.44 -2.33
CA PHE A 116 -6.40 0.54 -2.46
C PHE A 116 -5.93 1.95 -2.11
N THR A 117 -6.55 2.95 -2.71
CA THR A 117 -6.46 4.35 -2.26
C THR A 117 -7.82 5.02 -2.29
N TYR A 118 -8.09 5.88 -1.31
CA TYR A 118 -9.23 6.78 -1.38
C TYR A 118 -9.07 7.88 -2.44
N GLY A 119 -7.85 8.10 -2.94
CA GLY A 119 -7.57 9.18 -3.90
C GLY A 119 -7.86 10.56 -3.32
N LEU A 120 -7.48 10.79 -2.06
CA LEU A 120 -7.63 12.09 -1.39
C LEU A 120 -6.50 13.02 -1.83
N HIS A 121 -6.83 14.27 -2.19
CA HIS A 121 -5.82 15.29 -2.55
C HIS A 121 -4.72 15.43 -1.49
N LYS A 122 -5.08 15.29 -0.22
CA LYS A 122 -4.16 15.34 0.91
C LYS A 122 -3.06 14.26 0.86
N ALA A 123 -3.34 13.10 0.28
CA ALA A 123 -2.32 12.07 0.08
C ALA A 123 -1.31 12.54 -0.98
N ASP A 124 -1.79 13.05 -2.11
CA ASP A 124 -0.93 13.53 -3.20
C ASP A 124 0.00 14.65 -2.73
N GLU A 125 -0.53 15.60 -1.96
CA GLU A 125 0.26 16.67 -1.33
C GLU A 125 1.33 16.09 -0.38
N ALA A 126 0.93 15.19 0.52
CA ALA A 126 1.85 14.63 1.51
C ALA A 126 2.99 13.83 0.87
N PHE A 127 2.69 13.01 -0.16
CA PHE A 127 3.71 12.25 -0.89
C PHE A 127 4.66 13.17 -1.66
N LYS A 128 4.11 14.20 -2.33
CA LYS A 128 4.91 15.21 -3.03
C LYS A 128 5.83 15.98 -2.08
N GLU A 129 5.34 16.40 -0.92
CA GLU A 129 6.13 17.08 0.11
C GLU A 129 7.25 16.20 0.65
N ALA A 130 6.99 14.89 0.80
CA ALA A 130 7.99 13.92 1.22
C ALA A 130 8.99 13.53 0.11
N GLY A 131 8.77 13.98 -1.14
CA GLY A 131 9.60 13.58 -2.28
C GLY A 131 9.47 12.09 -2.63
N LEU A 132 8.29 11.51 -2.39
CA LEU A 132 7.99 10.10 -2.61
C LEU A 132 6.88 9.96 -3.66
N SER A 133 6.92 8.88 -4.43
CA SER A 133 5.84 8.44 -5.31
C SER A 133 5.00 7.35 -4.65
N TYR A 134 3.74 7.26 -5.07
CA TYR A 134 2.90 6.11 -4.73
C TYR A 134 1.97 5.72 -5.87
N ARG A 135 1.63 4.43 -5.93
CA ARG A 135 0.61 3.88 -6.83
C ARG A 135 -0.23 2.84 -6.11
N SER A 136 -1.47 2.68 -6.56
CA SER A 136 -2.39 1.68 -6.01
C SER A 136 -2.89 0.72 -7.09
N ILE A 137 -3.19 -0.53 -6.74
CA ILE A 137 -3.82 -1.52 -7.64
C ILE A 137 -5.19 -1.00 -8.10
N THR A 138 -5.97 -0.46 -7.17
CA THR A 138 -7.25 0.17 -7.47
C THR A 138 -7.51 1.37 -6.57
N SER A 139 -8.59 2.08 -6.83
CA SER A 139 -8.97 3.31 -6.14
C SER A 139 -10.45 3.30 -5.78
N TYR A 140 -10.84 4.22 -4.91
CA TYR A 140 -12.24 4.48 -4.61
C TYR A 140 -13.06 4.82 -5.85
N GLU A 141 -12.49 5.59 -6.78
CA GLU A 141 -13.14 5.90 -8.06
C GLU A 141 -13.40 4.64 -8.90
N ASN A 142 -12.40 3.76 -9.03
CA ASN A 142 -12.57 2.49 -9.73
C ASN A 142 -13.60 1.58 -9.06
N LEU A 143 -13.67 1.59 -7.72
CA LEU A 143 -14.69 0.86 -6.98
C LEU A 143 -16.09 1.41 -7.30
N LEU A 144 -16.30 2.73 -7.30
CA LEU A 144 -17.60 3.31 -7.65
C LEU A 144 -18.01 2.96 -9.08
N ASN A 145 -17.08 3.07 -10.03
CA ASN A 145 -17.35 2.70 -11.43
C ASN A 145 -17.74 1.21 -11.54
N ALA A 146 -17.01 0.32 -10.87
CA ALA A 146 -17.33 -1.11 -10.86
C ALA A 146 -18.70 -1.42 -10.22
N LEU A 147 -19.14 -0.65 -9.22
CA LEU A 147 -20.47 -0.81 -8.62
C LEU A 147 -21.59 -0.36 -9.56
N VAL A 148 -21.37 0.70 -10.35
CA VAL A 148 -22.31 1.13 -11.40
C VAL A 148 -22.38 0.10 -12.51
N ASP A 149 -21.23 -0.37 -13.01
CA ASP A 149 -21.16 -1.41 -14.06
C ASP A 149 -21.83 -2.72 -13.64
N ALA A 150 -21.80 -3.03 -12.34
CA ALA A 150 -22.45 -4.20 -11.77
C ALA A 150 -23.95 -3.99 -11.44
N GLU A 151 -24.53 -2.84 -11.79
CA GLU A 151 -25.91 -2.45 -11.47
C GLU A 151 -26.23 -2.49 -9.96
N ARG A 152 -25.21 -2.30 -9.12
CA ARG A 152 -25.32 -2.27 -7.64
C ARG A 152 -25.36 -0.86 -7.06
N MET A 153 -25.21 0.14 -7.92
CA MET A 153 -25.23 1.57 -7.61
C MET A 153 -25.75 2.31 -8.84
N ASN A 154 -26.60 3.32 -8.64
CA ASN A 154 -27.00 4.21 -9.73
C ASN A 154 -26.10 5.46 -9.82
N GLU A 155 -26.24 6.25 -10.89
CA GLU A 155 -25.39 7.43 -11.10
C GLU A 155 -25.59 8.54 -10.05
N GLU A 156 -26.77 8.64 -9.44
CA GLU A 156 -27.04 9.62 -8.39
C GLU A 156 -26.29 9.24 -7.09
N GLU A 157 -26.36 7.97 -6.70
CA GLU A 157 -25.60 7.41 -5.58
C GLU A 157 -24.09 7.53 -5.81
N ARG A 158 -23.62 7.22 -7.03
CA ARG A 158 -22.20 7.38 -7.40
C ARG A 158 -21.75 8.82 -7.25
N ARG A 159 -22.55 9.79 -7.73
CA ARG A 159 -22.23 11.22 -7.60
C ARG A 159 -22.15 11.62 -6.13
N LEU A 160 -23.11 11.19 -5.31
CA LEU A 160 -23.12 11.48 -3.87
C LEU A 160 -21.87 10.92 -3.17
N MET A 161 -21.46 9.71 -3.51
CA MET A 161 -20.23 9.09 -2.98
C MET A 161 -18.96 9.79 -3.48
N ALA A 162 -18.96 10.29 -4.71
CA ALA A 162 -17.85 11.09 -5.25
C ALA A 162 -17.73 12.46 -4.54
N GLU A 163 -18.86 13.09 -4.19
CA GLU A 163 -18.88 14.33 -3.39
C GLU A 163 -18.36 14.08 -1.97
N TRP A 164 -18.72 12.97 -1.33
CA TRP A 164 -18.15 12.56 -0.04
C TRP A 164 -16.63 12.39 -0.08
N ARG A 165 -16.06 11.88 -1.17
CA ARG A 165 -14.59 11.78 -1.29
C ARG A 165 -13.90 13.14 -1.20
N GLN A 166 -14.55 14.20 -1.65
CA GLN A 166 -14.03 15.57 -1.58
C GLN A 166 -14.19 16.17 -0.18
N ASP A 167 -15.34 15.93 0.46
CA ASP A 167 -15.60 16.31 1.84
C ASP A 167 -16.16 15.12 2.64
N PRO A 168 -15.29 14.35 3.32
CA PRO A 168 -15.70 13.18 4.09
C PRO A 168 -16.66 13.49 5.26
N TYR A 169 -16.85 14.77 5.58
CA TYR A 169 -17.72 15.22 6.67
C TYR A 169 -19.11 15.64 6.18
N ILE A 170 -19.38 15.63 4.88
CA ILE A 170 -20.64 16.10 4.28
C ILE A 170 -21.89 15.42 4.86
N PHE A 171 -21.79 14.15 5.32
CA PHE A 171 -22.90 13.41 5.93
C PHE A 171 -22.96 13.49 7.47
N THR A 172 -22.01 14.19 8.09
CA THR A 172 -21.87 14.28 9.55
C THR A 172 -22.15 15.69 10.10
N GLN A 173 -22.41 16.66 9.23
CA GLN A 173 -22.83 18.01 9.62
C GLN A 173 -24.35 18.01 9.84
N THR A 174 -24.76 17.73 11.08
CA THR A 174 -26.11 18.00 11.62
C THR A 174 -26.16 19.33 12.36
#